data_AF-A0A542UGA4-F1
#
_entry.id   AF-A0A542UGA4-F1
#
_cell.length_a   1.000
_cell.length_b   1.000
_cell.length_c   1.000
_cell.angle_alpha   90.00
_cell.angle_beta   90.00
_cell.angle_gamma   90.00
#
_symmetry.space_group_name_H-M   'P 1'
#
loop_
_entity.id
_entity.type
_entity.pdbx_description
1 polymer ?
#
loop_
_entity_poly.entity_id
_entity_poly.type
_entity_poly.pdbx_seq_one_letter_code
_entity_poly.pdbx_strand_id
1 'polypeptide(L)'
;MGTDPATPLYDPARLRADVRAANQRAQAMPPDPEDLSRPPRPVPGCPACLALAERRDAARAAYERSAETDANVLLRQHQRQEHRA
;
A
#
# COMPACT_ATOMS: atom_id res chain seq x y z
N MET A 1 10.72 -44.52 -29.84
CA MET A 1 11.45 -43.24 -29.73
C MET A 1 10.44 -42.21 -29.27
N GLY A 2 10.19 -42.14 -27.96
CA GLY A 2 9.21 -41.23 -27.37
C GLY A 2 9.94 -39.99 -26.87
N THR A 3 9.65 -38.84 -27.47
CA THR A 3 10.09 -37.55 -26.94
C THR A 3 8.94 -36.99 -26.12
N ASP A 4 9.01 -37.12 -24.79
CA ASP A 4 8.27 -36.22 -23.91
C ASP A 4 8.83 -34.82 -24.13
N PRO A 5 8.05 -33.84 -24.61
CA PRO A 5 8.49 -32.46 -24.57
C PRO A 5 8.47 -32.06 -23.10
N ALA A 6 9.64 -31.98 -22.47
CA ALA A 6 9.78 -31.55 -21.10
C ALA A 6 9.03 -30.23 -20.92
N THR A 7 7.87 -30.28 -20.26
CA THR A 7 7.18 -29.09 -19.79
C THR A 7 8.19 -28.33 -18.95
N PRO A 8 8.56 -27.07 -19.29
CA PRO A 8 9.50 -26.34 -18.48
C PRO A 8 8.92 -26.24 -17.07
N LEU A 9 9.62 -26.79 -16.08
CA LEU A 9 9.25 -26.70 -14.67
C LEU A 9 9.19 -25.24 -14.17
N TYR A 10 9.67 -24.29 -14.99
CA TYR A 10 9.66 -22.87 -14.76
C TYR A 10 9.34 -22.11 -16.06
N ASP A 11 8.18 -21.44 -16.08
CA ASP A 11 7.84 -20.46 -17.11
C ASP A 11 7.82 -19.05 -16.49
N PRO A 12 8.83 -18.21 -16.76
CA PRO A 12 8.92 -16.87 -16.22
C PRO A 12 7.79 -15.95 -16.72
N ALA A 13 7.24 -16.20 -17.91
CA ALA A 13 6.14 -15.40 -18.44
C ALA A 13 4.85 -15.70 -17.65
N ARG A 14 4.58 -16.98 -17.39
CA ARG A 14 3.48 -17.40 -16.51
C ARG A 14 3.63 -16.82 -15.11
N LEU A 15 4.81 -16.93 -14.49
CA LEU A 15 5.05 -16.36 -13.16
C LEU A 15 4.79 -14.85 -13.12
N ARG A 16 5.26 -14.11 -14.13
CA ARG A 16 5.00 -12.66 -14.23
C ARG A 16 3.52 -12.35 -14.40
N ALA A 17 2.79 -13.15 -15.17
CA ALA A 17 1.35 -13.01 -15.34
C ALA A 17 0.61 -13.28 -14.02
N ASP A 18 0.98 -14.32 -13.30
CA ASP A 18 0.39 -14.69 -12.01
C ASP A 18 0.64 -13.61 -10.95
N VAL A 19 1.87 -13.08 -10.87
CA VAL A 19 2.22 -11.95 -9.99
C VAL A 19 1.43 -10.70 -10.36
N ARG A 20 1.28 -10.39 -11.66
CA ARG A 20 0.47 -9.24 -12.12
C ARG A 20 -0.99 -9.41 -11.72
N ALA A 21 -1.55 -10.61 -11.89
CA ALA A 21 -2.93 -10.92 -11.50
C ALA A 21 -3.13 -10.87 -9.98
N ALA A 22 -2.15 -11.32 -9.19
CA ALA A 22 -2.18 -11.17 -7.74
C ALA A 22 -2.12 -9.69 -7.32
N ASN A 23 -1.23 -8.91 -7.92
CA ASN A 23 -1.11 -7.47 -7.66
C ASN A 23 -2.38 -6.69 -8.02
N GLN A 24 -3.01 -7.00 -9.16
CA GLN A 24 -4.28 -6.39 -9.56
C GLN A 24 -5.41 -6.69 -8.55
N ARG A 25 -5.50 -7.94 -8.06
CA ARG A 25 -6.44 -8.29 -7.00
C ARG A 25 -6.17 -7.55 -5.69
N ALA A 26 -4.90 -7.46 -5.29
CA ALA A 26 -4.50 -6.71 -4.10
C ALA A 26 -4.78 -5.21 -4.21
N GLN A 27 -4.71 -4.63 -5.42
CA GLN A 27 -5.06 -3.24 -5.68
C GLN A 27 -6.57 -2.99 -5.68
N ALA A 28 -7.37 -3.96 -6.10
CA ALA A 28 -8.84 -3.86 -6.12
C ALA A 28 -9.46 -3.91 -4.71
N MET A 29 -8.78 -4.57 -3.76
CA MET A 29 -9.22 -4.58 -2.36
C MET A 29 -8.88 -3.24 -1.68
N PRO A 30 -9.85 -2.54 -1.08
CA PRO A 30 -9.55 -1.37 -0.28
C PRO A 30 -8.65 -1.79 0.90
N PRO A 31 -7.62 -1.01 1.24
CA PRO A 31 -6.81 -1.30 2.41
C PRO A 31 -7.68 -1.27 3.67
N ASP A 32 -7.47 -2.22 4.57
CA ASP A 32 -8.05 -2.14 5.91
C ASP A 32 -7.53 -0.86 6.59
N PRO A 33 -8.41 0.06 7.02
CA PRO A 33 -8.01 1.28 7.72
C PRO A 33 -7.27 1.01 9.05
N GLU A 34 -7.41 -0.19 9.60
CA GLU A 34 -6.74 -0.65 10.82
C GLU A 34 -5.43 -1.41 10.53
N ASP A 35 -5.10 -1.71 9.27
CA ASP A 35 -3.83 -2.33 8.91
C ASP A 35 -2.67 -1.35 9.16
N LEU A 36 -1.95 -1.61 10.25
CA LEU A 36 -0.81 -0.80 10.68
C LEU A 36 0.45 -1.07 9.85
N SER A 37 0.50 -2.14 9.06
CA SER A 37 1.65 -2.45 8.20
C SER A 37 1.76 -1.50 7.01
N ARG A 38 0.65 -0.84 6.64
CA ARG A 38 0.59 0.10 5.52
C ARG A 38 0.35 1.52 6.02
N PRO A 39 1.07 2.53 5.50
CA PRO A 39 0.78 3.92 5.85
C PRO A 39 -0.65 4.32 5.43
N PRO A 40 -1.38 5.07 6.27
CA PRO A 40 -2.68 5.63 5.87
C PRO A 40 -2.52 6.56 4.66
N ARG A 41 -3.51 6.52 3.76
CA ARG A 41 -3.57 7.40 2.58
C ARG A 41 -4.51 8.57 2.86
N PRO A 42 -4.19 9.79 2.40
CA PRO A 42 -5.09 10.92 2.56
C PRO A 42 -6.40 10.69 1.79
N VAL A 43 -7.53 11.09 2.37
CA VAL A 43 -8.81 11.09 1.67
C VAL A 43 -8.79 12.20 0.61
N PRO A 44 -9.15 11.90 -0.67
CA PRO A 44 -9.18 12.91 -1.73
C PRO A 44 -10.05 14.11 -1.35
N GLY A 45 -9.51 15.32 -1.50
CA GLY A 45 -10.23 16.57 -1.21
C GLY A 45 -10.21 17.03 0.25
N CYS A 46 -9.64 16.26 1.18
CA CYS A 46 -9.46 16.70 2.56
C CYS A 46 -8.07 17.37 2.78
N PRO A 47 -8.00 18.68 3.05
CA PRO A 47 -6.74 19.40 3.20
C PRO A 47 -5.97 18.98 4.46
N ALA A 48 -6.67 18.64 5.55
CA ALA A 48 -6.02 18.14 6.77
C ALA A 48 -5.34 16.78 6.54
N CYS A 49 -6.01 15.88 5.80
CA CYS A 49 -5.41 14.61 5.38
C CYS A 49 -4.14 14.83 4.55
N LEU A 50 -4.20 15.74 3.57
CA LEU A 50 -3.06 16.05 2.70
C LEU A 50 -1.87 16.61 3.50
N ALA A 51 -2.11 17.56 4.40
CA ALA A 51 -1.05 18.16 5.22
C ALA A 51 -0.35 17.13 6.11
N LEU A 52 -1.09 16.15 6.66
CA LEU A 52 -0.49 15.07 7.45
C LEU A 52 0.34 14.11 6.57
N ALA A 53 -0.11 13.84 5.33
CA ALA A 53 0.66 13.06 4.38
C ALA A 53 1.96 13.77 3.97
N GLU A 54 1.92 15.08 3.72
CA GLU A 54 3.11 15.89 3.42
C GLU A 54 4.09 15.93 4.59
N ARG A 55 3.60 16.06 5.83
CA ARG A 55 4.45 15.99 7.04
C ARG A 55 5.16 14.64 7.16
N ARG A 56 4.47 13.55 6.89
CA ARG A 56 5.07 12.20 6.87
C ARG A 56 6.17 12.12 5.82
N ASP A 57 5.91 12.59 4.61
CA ASP A 57 6.84 12.50 3.49
C ASP A 57 8.10 13.36 3.76
N ALA A 58 7.93 14.54 4.38
CA ALA A 58 9.03 15.37 4.87
C ALA A 58 9.84 14.70 5.99
N ALA A 59 9.18 14.09 6.98
CA ALA A 59 9.85 13.35 8.05
C ALA A 59 10.65 12.16 7.51
N ARG A 60 10.08 11.42 6.54
CA ARG A 60 10.78 10.34 5.85
C ARG A 60 12.02 10.84 5.11
N ALA A 61 11.91 11.96 4.38
CA ALA A 61 13.03 12.56 3.67
C ALA A 61 14.17 13.01 4.62
N ALA A 62 13.81 13.43 5.84
CA ALA A 62 14.74 13.80 6.89
C ALA A 62 15.23 12.62 7.75
N TYR A 63 14.78 11.38 7.48
CA TYR A 63 15.05 10.18 8.30
C TYR A 63 14.51 10.25 9.75
N GLU A 64 13.54 11.11 10.01
CA GLU A 64 12.89 11.30 11.31
C GLU A 64 11.76 10.26 11.52
N ARG A 65 12.13 9.04 11.93
CA ARG A 65 11.19 7.90 12.03
C ARG A 65 10.05 8.08 13.04
N SER A 66 10.31 8.79 14.14
CA SER A 66 9.26 9.09 15.13
C SER A 66 8.20 9.99 14.51
N ALA A 67 8.62 11.09 13.88
CA ALA A 67 7.70 12.01 13.22
C ALA A 67 6.94 11.37 12.04
N GLU A 68 7.58 10.46 11.29
CA GLU A 68 6.91 9.66 10.25
C GLU A 68 5.76 8.83 10.86
N THR A 69 6.00 8.23 12.04
CA THR A 69 5.00 7.42 12.76
C THR A 69 3.89 8.29 13.35
N ASP A 70 4.24 9.42 13.98
CA ASP A 70 3.26 10.35 14.55
C ASP A 70 2.31 10.91 13.48
N ALA A 71 2.84 11.26 12.30
CA ALA A 71 2.01 11.70 11.18
C ALA A 71 1.02 10.61 10.72
N ASN A 72 1.42 9.34 10.73
CA ASN A 72 0.53 8.22 10.44
C ASN A 72 -0.57 8.06 11.51
N VAL A 73 -0.22 8.16 12.80
CA VAL A 73 -1.19 8.07 13.91
C VAL A 73 -2.21 9.19 13.82
N LEU A 74 -1.76 10.43 13.64
CA LEU A 74 -2.63 11.60 13.49
C LEU A 74 -3.54 11.49 12.27
N LEU A 75 -3.03 10.98 11.14
CA LEU A 75 -3.84 10.80 9.93
C LEU A 75 -4.95 9.78 10.15
N ARG A 76 -4.68 8.66 10.82
CA ARG A 76 -5.74 7.67 11.17
C ARG A 76 -6.75 8.25 12.15
N GLN A 77 -6.29 9.00 13.15
CA GLN A 77 -7.17 9.62 14.13
C GLN A 77 -8.15 10.58 13.43
N HIS A 78 -7.63 11.47 12.59
CA HIS A 78 -8.45 12.40 11.81
C HIS A 78 -9.44 11.67 10.90
N GLN A 79 -9.00 10.61 10.20
CA GLN A 79 -9.90 9.80 9.36
C GLN A 79 -11.05 9.17 10.16
N ARG A 80 -10.78 8.68 11.37
CA ARG A 80 -11.83 8.12 12.22
C ARG A 80 -12.82 9.16 12.71
N GLN A 81 -12.35 10.38 12.97
CA GLN A 81 -13.19 11.45 13.50
C GLN A 81 -14.03 12.13 12.42
N GLU A 82 -13.45 12.37 11.25
CA GLU A 82 -14.04 13.24 10.22
C GLU A 82 -14.55 12.49 8.99
N HIS A 83 -14.16 11.22 8.79
CA HIS A 83 -14.45 10.48 7.56
C HIS A 83 -15.08 9.11 7.77
N ARG A 84 -15.17 8.63 9.03
CA ARG A 84 -15.87 7.39 9.36
C ARG A 84 -17.32 7.75 9.71
N ALA A 85 -18.23 7.53 8.76
CA ALA A 85 -19.67 7.51 9.00
C ALA A 85 -20.08 6.13 9.54
#